data_AF-A0A4Y2NAQ2-F1
#
_entry.id   AF-A0A4Y2NAQ2-F1
#
_cell.length_a   1.000
_cell.length_b   1.000
_cell.length_c   1.000
_cell.angle_alpha   90.00
_cell.angle_beta   90.00
_cell.angle_gamma   90.00
#
_symmetry.space_group_name_H-M   'P 1'
#
loop_
_entity.id
_entity.type
_entity.pdbx_description
1 polymer ?
#
loop_
_entity_poly.entity_id
_entity_poly.type
_entity_poly.pdbx_seq_one_letter_code
_entity_poly.pdbx_strand_id
1 'polypeptide(L)'
;MYDPKTGSWLQAHGQAAYVILQVLLKCEGNFVKVEKIKGEDGNPDLLFTMDRNKILSHGKPCIGEFLKKLQLYKSTADIASAKAMFDMYSAVTSEERYPFLEYREIVLARKKPRRILVQANTFLDEDKVILKNYESSPEGLIQSYVERYPDGSIHTILEELWEKDTCHFT
;
A
#
# COMPACT_ATOMS: atom_id res chain seq x y z
N MET A 1 -4.76 5.00 3.76
CA MET A 1 -4.98 3.64 4.35
C MET A 1 -4.92 3.68 5.88
N TYR A 2 -4.60 4.82 6.49
CA TYR A 2 -4.82 5.07 7.92
C TYR A 2 -6.28 5.44 8.18
N ASP A 3 -6.86 4.89 9.24
CA ASP A 3 -8.17 5.25 9.78
C ASP A 3 -8.02 6.07 11.07
N PRO A 4 -8.31 7.39 11.04
CA PRO A 4 -8.22 8.24 12.21
C PRO A 4 -9.20 7.87 13.33
N LYS A 5 -10.33 7.20 13.02
CA LYS A 5 -11.32 6.85 14.04
C LYS A 5 -10.82 5.76 14.97
N THR A 6 -10.11 4.78 14.41
CA THR A 6 -9.54 3.65 15.14
C THR A 6 -8.06 3.84 15.47
N GLY A 7 -7.42 4.90 14.95
CA GLY A 7 -5.99 5.14 15.11
C GLY A 7 -5.12 4.07 14.44
N SER A 8 -5.64 3.38 13.42
CA SER A 8 -5.04 2.16 12.90
C SER A 8 -4.65 2.26 11.43
N TRP A 9 -3.58 1.56 11.06
CA TRP A 9 -3.19 1.36 9.68
C TRP A 9 -3.82 0.09 9.12
N LEU A 10 -4.61 0.23 8.05
CA LEU A 10 -5.33 -0.88 7.44
C LEU A 10 -4.50 -1.68 6.42
N GLN A 11 -3.24 -1.28 6.18
CA GLN A 11 -2.37 -1.95 5.21
C GLN A 11 -0.89 -1.75 5.58
N ALA A 12 -0.19 -2.86 5.81
CA ALA A 12 1.18 -2.88 6.33
C ALA A 12 2.20 -2.13 5.45
N HIS A 13 2.12 -2.27 4.12
CA HIS A 13 3.08 -1.63 3.21
C HIS A 13 2.91 -0.10 3.14
N GLY A 14 1.68 0.40 3.29
CA GLY A 14 1.35 1.82 3.34
C GLY A 14 1.83 2.45 4.64
N GLN A 15 1.69 1.74 5.75
CA GLN A 15 2.31 2.13 7.02
C GLN A 15 3.84 2.16 6.90
N ALA A 16 4.45 1.13 6.32
CA ALA A 16 5.90 1.08 6.12
C ALA A 16 6.41 2.21 5.20
N ALA A 17 5.72 2.50 4.10
CA ALA A 17 6.05 3.62 3.22
C ALA A 17 5.92 4.98 3.94
N TYR A 18 4.90 5.14 4.78
CA TYR A 18 4.75 6.32 5.62
C TYR A 18 5.88 6.44 6.66
N VAL A 19 6.26 5.34 7.31
CA VAL A 19 7.41 5.30 8.24
C VAL A 19 8.69 5.74 7.54
N ILE A 20 8.96 5.21 6.34
CA ILE A 20 10.13 5.62 5.55
C ILE A 20 10.07 7.12 5.23
N LEU A 21 8.91 7.65 4.84
CA LEU A 21 8.73 9.08 4.64
C LEU A 21 9.04 9.88 5.92
N GLN A 22 8.56 9.45 7.09
CA GLN A 22 8.84 10.13 8.37
C GLN A 22 10.33 10.09 8.72
N VAL A 23 11.01 8.97 8.47
CA VAL A 23 12.48 8.90 8.62
C VAL A 23 13.14 9.94 7.72
N LEU A 24 12.74 10.01 6.45
CA LEU A 24 13.31 10.95 5.49
C LEU A 24 13.05 12.43 5.81
N LEU A 25 11.88 12.76 6.35
CA LEU A 25 11.53 14.11 6.79
C LEU A 25 12.30 14.57 8.04
N LYS A 26 12.70 13.62 8.89
CA LYS A 26 13.56 13.87 10.06
C LYS A 26 15.05 13.93 9.72
N CYS A 27 15.46 13.55 8.50
CA CYS A 27 16.84 13.71 8.08
C CYS A 27 17.22 15.19 8.02
N GLU A 28 18.44 15.50 8.43
CA GLU A 28 18.98 16.85 8.41
C GLU A 28 19.07 17.43 6.98
N GLY A 29 19.26 18.75 6.87
CA GLY A 29 19.51 19.41 5.59
C GLY A 29 18.27 19.60 4.70
N ASN A 30 17.06 19.40 5.24
CA ASN A 30 15.80 19.51 4.51
C ASN A 30 15.78 18.66 3.22
N PHE A 31 16.25 17.41 3.34
CA PHE A 31 16.38 16.48 2.20
C PHE A 31 15.05 16.21 1.49
N VAL A 32 13.99 15.98 2.27
CA VAL A 32 12.61 15.82 1.77
C VAL A 32 11.71 16.90 2.37
N LYS A 33 10.77 17.40 1.57
CA LYS A 33 9.71 18.32 2.01
C LYS A 33 8.38 17.89 1.43
N VAL A 34 7.31 18.17 2.17
CA VAL A 34 5.92 18.05 1.71
C VAL A 34 5.28 19.42 1.87
N GLU A 35 4.66 19.92 0.81
CA GLU A 35 4.04 21.23 0.77
C GLU A 35 2.62 21.12 0.24
N LYS A 36 1.69 21.81 0.89
CA LYS A 36 0.33 21.95 0.36
C LYS A 36 0.36 22.97 -0.77
N ILE A 37 -0.11 22.57 -1.94
CA ILE A 37 -0.21 23.41 -3.13
C ILE A 37 -1.66 23.42 -3.64
N LYS A 38 -1.90 24.20 -4.70
CA LYS A 38 -3.14 24.17 -5.47
C LYS A 38 -2.86 23.42 -6.77
N GLY A 39 -3.65 22.39 -7.06
CA GLY A 39 -3.54 21.65 -8.32
C GLY A 39 -4.02 22.46 -9.51
N GLU A 40 -3.77 21.95 -10.72
CA GLU A 40 -4.19 22.57 -11.99
C GLU A 40 -5.71 22.76 -12.08
N ASP A 41 -6.47 21.88 -11.44
CA ASP A 41 -7.93 21.93 -11.32
C ASP A 41 -8.44 22.93 -10.26
N GLY A 42 -7.52 23.61 -9.59
CA GLY A 42 -7.80 24.58 -8.55
C GLY A 42 -8.12 24.00 -7.17
N ASN A 43 -8.10 22.67 -6.99
CA ASN A 43 -8.34 22.03 -5.70
C ASN A 43 -7.03 21.89 -4.90
N PRO A 44 -7.07 21.66 -3.57
CA PRO A 44 -5.89 21.36 -2.78
C PRO A 44 -5.11 20.15 -3.31
N ASP A 45 -3.78 20.21 -3.29
CA ASP A 45 -2.89 19.10 -3.65
C ASP A 45 -1.63 19.11 -2.79
N LEU A 46 -0.77 18.10 -2.93
CA LEU A 46 0.50 17.97 -2.21
C LEU A 46 1.68 17.85 -3.17
N LEU A 47 2.70 18.68 -2.95
CA LEU A 47 3.99 18.58 -3.63
C LEU A 47 5.02 17.91 -2.72
N PHE A 48 5.61 16.83 -3.19
CA PHE A 48 6.73 16.15 -2.54
C PHE A 48 8.02 16.52 -3.26
N THR A 49 8.94 17.17 -2.54
CA THR A 49 10.23 17.60 -3.08
C THR A 49 11.36 16.86 -2.40
N MET A 50 12.27 16.28 -3.18
CA MET A 50 13.47 15.60 -2.69
C MET A 50 14.72 16.18 -3.37
N ASP A 51 15.70 16.61 -2.58
CA ASP A 51 16.95 17.16 -3.08
C ASP A 51 17.89 16.02 -3.53
N ARG A 52 17.98 15.81 -4.85
CA ARG A 52 18.79 14.75 -5.45
C ARG A 52 20.26 14.79 -5.01
N ASN A 53 20.83 15.97 -4.82
CA ASN A 53 22.24 16.13 -4.45
C ASN A 53 22.52 15.67 -3.00
N LYS A 54 21.46 15.55 -2.18
CA LYS A 54 21.56 15.12 -0.78
C LYS A 54 21.22 13.63 -0.57
N ILE A 55 20.91 12.88 -1.63
CA ILE A 55 20.61 11.45 -1.51
C ILE A 55 21.79 10.71 -0.85
N LEU A 56 23.01 10.91 -1.34
CA LEU A 56 24.17 10.18 -0.83
C LEU A 56 24.67 10.74 0.51
N SER A 57 24.60 12.05 0.71
CA SER A 57 25.17 12.71 1.89
C SER A 57 24.23 12.72 3.10
N HIS A 58 22.91 12.79 2.90
CA HIS A 58 21.92 12.89 3.99
C HIS A 58 20.95 11.70 3.97
N GLY A 59 20.37 11.38 2.81
CA GLY A 59 19.35 10.34 2.69
C GLY A 59 19.87 8.94 3.03
N LYS A 60 20.98 8.52 2.41
CA LYS A 60 21.59 7.20 2.61
C LYS A 60 22.03 6.97 4.07
N PRO A 61 22.78 7.89 4.73
CA PRO A 61 23.13 7.72 6.13
C PRO A 61 21.91 7.62 7.05
N CYS A 62 20.91 8.48 6.82
CA CYS A 62 19.69 8.53 7.64
C CYS A 62 18.87 7.23 7.56
N ILE A 63 18.66 6.69 6.35
CA ILE A 63 18.04 5.37 6.17
C ILE A 63 18.94 4.26 6.75
N GLY A 64 20.26 4.37 6.59
CA GLY A 64 21.22 3.42 7.15
C GLY A 64 21.09 3.27 8.66
N GLU A 65 20.99 4.37 9.41
CA GLU A 65 20.80 4.34 10.86
C GLU A 65 19.45 3.73 11.26
N PHE A 66 18.38 4.05 10.53
CA PHE A 66 17.08 3.43 10.75
C PHE A 66 17.12 1.90 10.52
N LEU A 67 17.74 1.45 9.43
CA LEU A 67 17.84 0.03 9.10
C LEU A 67 18.70 -0.75 10.11
N LYS A 68 19.78 -0.15 10.63
CA LYS A 68 20.59 -0.76 11.69
C LYS A 68 19.74 -1.03 12.94
N LYS A 69 18.95 -0.05 13.39
CA LYS A 69 18.05 -0.22 14.55
C LYS A 69 16.97 -1.25 14.28
N LEU A 70 16.33 -1.18 13.12
CA LEU A 70 15.29 -2.13 12.71
C LEU A 70 15.83 -3.58 12.70
N GLN A 71 17.01 -3.80 12.14
CA GLN A 71 17.63 -5.12 12.10
C GLN A 71 18.09 -5.57 13.49
N LEU A 72 18.67 -4.69 14.30
CA LEU A 72 19.09 -5.01 15.68
C LEU A 72 17.89 -5.51 16.50
N TYR A 73 16.82 -4.72 16.58
CA TYR A 73 15.65 -5.09 17.39
C TYR A 73 14.97 -6.36 16.89
N LYS A 74 14.92 -6.55 15.56
CA LYS A 74 14.40 -7.78 14.96
C LYS A 74 15.26 -8.99 15.34
N SER A 75 16.58 -8.89 15.21
CA SER A 75 17.51 -9.98 15.49
C SER A 75 17.57 -10.37 16.96
N THR A 76 17.36 -9.43 17.88
CA THR A 76 17.37 -9.69 19.33
C THR A 76 15.98 -9.94 19.92
N ALA A 77 14.93 -9.98 19.08
CA ALA A 77 13.54 -10.07 19.52
C ALA A 77 13.15 -9.00 20.56
N ASP A 78 13.74 -7.80 20.49
CA ASP A 78 13.44 -6.70 21.39
C ASP A 78 12.14 -5.99 20.93
N ILE A 79 11.01 -6.59 21.29
CA ILE A 79 9.68 -6.12 20.91
C ILE A 79 9.40 -4.73 21.49
N ALA A 80 9.84 -4.45 22.72
CA ALA A 80 9.57 -3.18 23.39
C ALA A 80 10.23 -2.01 22.64
N SER A 81 11.52 -2.12 22.33
CA SER A 81 12.24 -1.09 21.58
C SER A 81 11.78 -1.00 20.12
N ALA A 82 11.51 -2.14 19.47
CA ALA A 82 10.99 -2.18 18.11
C ALA A 82 9.65 -1.44 18.00
N LYS A 83 8.72 -1.74 18.92
CA LYS A 83 7.38 -1.15 18.95
C LYS A 83 7.45 0.33 19.25
N ALA A 84 8.21 0.74 20.26
CA ALA A 84 8.37 2.16 20.60
C ALA A 84 8.91 2.98 19.40
N MET A 85 9.94 2.46 18.71
CA MET A 85 10.48 3.13 17.53
C MET A 85 9.48 3.16 16.38
N PHE A 86 8.86 2.03 16.03
CA PHE A 86 7.99 1.93 14.87
C PHE A 86 6.67 2.69 15.07
N ASP A 87 6.08 2.66 16.27
CA ASP A 87 4.88 3.42 16.62
C ASP A 87 5.16 4.93 16.53
N MET A 88 6.34 5.39 16.98
CA MET A 88 6.74 6.79 16.85
C MET A 88 6.84 7.27 15.40
N TYR A 89 7.36 6.46 14.47
CA TYR A 89 7.41 6.81 13.05
C TYR A 89 6.09 6.58 12.30
N SER A 90 5.19 5.74 12.83
CA SER A 90 3.91 5.44 12.17
C SER A 90 2.73 6.23 12.73
N ALA A 91 2.93 7.00 13.80
CA ALA A 91 1.97 7.95 14.33
C ALA A 91 1.62 9.02 13.27
N VAL A 92 0.33 9.23 13.04
CA VAL A 92 -0.18 10.25 12.12
C VAL A 92 -0.71 11.43 12.95
N THR A 93 0.04 12.53 12.96
CA THR A 93 -0.21 13.69 13.81
C THR A 93 -0.61 14.93 12.99
N SER A 94 -1.17 15.93 13.67
CA SER A 94 -1.36 17.30 13.16
C SER A 94 -0.25 18.21 13.68
N GLU A 95 1.00 17.88 13.38
CA GLU A 95 2.14 18.72 13.76
C GLU A 95 2.19 20.01 12.92
N GLU A 96 2.68 21.10 13.51
CA GLU A 96 2.75 22.42 12.87
C GLU A 96 3.55 22.39 11.55
N ARG A 97 4.62 21.60 11.50
CA ARG A 97 5.47 21.50 10.30
C ARG A 97 4.83 20.68 9.18
N TYR A 98 4.17 19.56 9.51
CA TYR A 98 3.55 18.66 8.55
C TYR A 98 2.22 18.12 9.11
N PRO A 99 1.07 18.76 8.82
CA PRO A 99 -0.22 18.35 9.34
C PRO A 99 -0.76 17.14 8.54
N PHE A 100 -0.21 15.94 8.79
CA PHE A 100 -0.51 14.74 8.01
C PHE A 100 -1.98 14.28 8.08
N LEU A 101 -2.69 14.60 9.16
CA LEU A 101 -4.14 14.37 9.24
C LEU A 101 -4.91 15.25 8.24
N GLU A 102 -4.50 16.50 8.01
CA GLU A 102 -5.10 17.34 6.98
C GLU A 102 -4.69 16.86 5.57
N TYR A 103 -3.42 16.49 5.41
CA TYR A 103 -2.92 15.95 4.13
C TYR A 103 -3.65 14.68 3.72
N ARG A 104 -4.10 13.87 4.68
CA ARG A 104 -4.90 12.68 4.42
C ARG A 104 -6.18 13.00 3.65
N GLU A 105 -6.87 14.08 3.98
CA GLU A 105 -8.11 14.46 3.29
C GLU A 105 -7.84 14.84 1.83
N ILE A 106 -6.71 15.51 1.58
CA ILE A 106 -6.24 15.80 0.21
C ILE A 106 -5.90 14.49 -0.52
N VAL A 107 -5.16 13.58 0.11
CA VAL A 107 -4.80 12.27 -0.46
C VAL A 107 -6.05 11.45 -0.80
N LEU A 108 -7.09 11.51 0.04
CA LEU A 108 -8.36 10.84 -0.23
C LEU A 108 -9.12 11.48 -1.39
N ALA A 109 -9.18 12.82 -1.46
CA ALA A 109 -9.81 13.53 -2.57
C ALA A 109 -9.09 13.28 -3.91
N ARG A 110 -7.76 13.10 -3.89
CA ARG A 110 -6.92 12.81 -5.06
C ARG A 110 -6.78 11.31 -5.38
N LYS A 111 -7.41 10.43 -4.59
CA LYS A 111 -7.24 8.97 -4.69
C LYS A 111 -7.79 8.45 -6.02
N LYS A 112 -6.94 7.75 -6.77
CA LYS A 112 -7.38 7.00 -7.96
C LYS A 112 -7.91 5.62 -7.57
N PRO A 113 -8.96 5.10 -8.24
CA PRO A 113 -9.39 3.72 -8.09
C PRO A 113 -8.23 2.75 -8.36
N ARG A 114 -8.21 1.61 -7.65
CA ARG A 114 -7.23 0.57 -7.93
C ARG A 114 -7.51 -0.02 -9.31
N ARG A 115 -6.46 -0.22 -10.10
CA ARG A 115 -6.56 -0.89 -11.39
C ARG A 115 -6.88 -2.37 -11.15
N ILE A 116 -7.79 -2.91 -11.95
CA ILE A 116 -8.04 -4.34 -12.04
C ILE A 116 -7.24 -4.87 -13.22
N LEU A 117 -6.57 -6.00 -13.05
CA LEU A 117 -5.71 -6.60 -14.07
C LEU A 117 -6.40 -7.84 -14.62
N VAL A 118 -6.56 -7.88 -15.94
CA VAL A 118 -7.08 -9.05 -16.65
C VAL A 118 -5.96 -10.07 -16.81
N GLN A 119 -6.23 -11.34 -16.49
CA GLN A 119 -5.25 -12.41 -16.59
C GLN A 119 -5.59 -13.34 -17.75
N ALA A 120 -4.56 -13.84 -18.43
CA ALA A 120 -4.68 -14.87 -19.45
C ALA A 120 -5.08 -16.22 -18.85
N ASN A 121 -5.61 -17.10 -19.69
CA ASN A 121 -5.83 -18.51 -19.39
C ASN A 121 -4.97 -19.39 -20.31
N THR A 122 -4.75 -20.63 -19.90
CA THR A 122 -4.10 -21.65 -20.72
C THR A 122 -5.06 -22.80 -20.97
N PHE A 123 -5.12 -23.29 -22.20
CA PHE A 123 -5.94 -24.41 -22.62
C PHE A 123 -5.06 -25.53 -23.19
N LEU A 124 -5.45 -26.78 -22.97
CA LEU A 124 -4.84 -27.92 -23.62
C LEU A 124 -5.59 -28.21 -24.92
N ASP A 125 -4.87 -28.15 -26.04
CA ASP A 125 -5.35 -28.54 -27.37
C ASP A 125 -4.48 -29.70 -27.84
N GLU A 126 -5.05 -30.91 -27.80
CA GLU A 126 -4.30 -32.17 -27.93
C GLU A 126 -3.11 -32.23 -26.94
N ASP A 127 -1.87 -32.19 -27.43
CA ASP A 127 -0.64 -32.19 -26.63
C ASP A 127 0.02 -30.80 -26.55
N LYS A 128 -0.68 -29.73 -26.95
CA LYS A 128 -0.17 -28.36 -26.97
C LYS A 128 -0.91 -27.46 -25.99
N VAL A 129 -0.15 -26.65 -25.26
CA VAL A 129 -0.71 -25.62 -24.38
C VAL A 129 -0.86 -24.31 -25.15
N ILE A 130 -2.09 -23.79 -25.21
CA ILE A 130 -2.42 -22.52 -25.86
C ILE A 130 -2.65 -21.45 -24.79
N LEU A 131 -1.94 -20.32 -24.90
CA LEU A 131 -2.18 -19.15 -24.07
C LEU A 131 -3.24 -18.25 -24.72
N LYS A 132 -4.35 -18.02 -24.04
CA LYS A 132 -5.40 -17.10 -24.46
C LYS A 132 -5.37 -15.83 -23.62
N ASN A 133 -5.12 -14.71 -24.29
CA ASN A 133 -5.20 -13.38 -23.70
C ASN A 133 -6.60 -12.80 -23.88
N TYR A 134 -6.97 -11.89 -22.99
CA TYR A 134 -8.25 -11.20 -22.99
C TYR A 134 -8.02 -9.68 -23.03
N GLU A 135 -9.02 -8.95 -23.51
CA GLU A 135 -8.96 -7.49 -23.53
C GLU A 135 -8.88 -6.92 -22.10
N SER A 136 -8.17 -5.80 -21.92
CA SER A 136 -8.09 -5.09 -20.64
C SER A 136 -9.36 -4.23 -20.39
N SER A 137 -10.52 -4.89 -20.42
CA SER A 137 -11.85 -4.31 -20.22
C SER A 137 -12.63 -5.08 -19.14
N PRO A 138 -13.72 -4.52 -18.59
CA PRO A 138 -14.62 -5.28 -17.71
C PRO A 138 -15.14 -6.58 -18.35
N GLU A 139 -15.48 -6.54 -19.64
CA GLU A 139 -15.96 -7.68 -20.41
C GLU A 139 -14.84 -8.73 -20.57
N GLY A 140 -13.62 -8.28 -20.89
CA GLY A 140 -12.46 -9.17 -21.00
C GLY A 140 -12.10 -9.82 -19.65
N LEU A 141 -12.25 -9.09 -18.54
CA LEU A 141 -12.11 -9.66 -17.20
C LEU A 141 -13.13 -10.77 -16.95
N ILE A 142 -14.42 -10.50 -17.19
CA ILE A 142 -15.50 -11.48 -16.99
C ILE A 142 -15.24 -12.72 -17.85
N GLN A 143 -14.94 -12.53 -19.14
CA GLN A 143 -14.67 -13.63 -20.05
C GLN A 143 -13.48 -14.48 -19.59
N SER A 144 -12.43 -13.83 -19.04
CA SER A 144 -11.27 -14.55 -18.50
C SER A 144 -11.58 -15.46 -17.31
N TYR A 145 -12.68 -15.22 -16.59
CA TYR A 145 -13.13 -16.07 -15.49
C TYR A 145 -14.14 -17.12 -15.95
N VAL A 146 -15.07 -16.76 -16.84
CA VAL A 146 -16.02 -17.71 -17.44
C VAL A 146 -15.30 -18.88 -18.08
N GLU A 147 -14.21 -18.62 -18.81
CA GLU A 147 -13.45 -19.67 -19.49
C GLU A 147 -12.38 -20.33 -18.60
N ARG A 148 -12.20 -19.88 -17.34
CA ARG A 148 -11.17 -20.41 -16.44
C ARG A 148 -11.55 -21.75 -15.82
N TYR A 149 -12.83 -21.92 -15.53
CA TYR A 149 -13.38 -23.12 -14.89
C TYR A 149 -14.62 -23.60 -15.66
N PRO A 150 -14.42 -24.21 -16.84
CA PRO A 150 -15.52 -24.53 -17.76
C PRO A 150 -16.53 -25.55 -17.21
N ASP A 151 -16.15 -26.37 -16.22
CA ASP A 151 -17.03 -27.37 -15.61
C ASP A 151 -18.02 -26.78 -14.58
N GLY A 152 -17.80 -25.56 -14.10
CA GLY A 152 -18.65 -24.87 -13.12
C GLY A 152 -18.75 -25.54 -11.74
N SER A 153 -18.09 -26.68 -11.51
CA SER A 153 -18.20 -27.48 -10.29
C SER A 153 -17.75 -26.73 -9.03
N ILE A 154 -16.81 -25.78 -9.21
CA ILE A 154 -16.30 -24.91 -8.16
C ILE A 154 -17.39 -24.06 -7.51
N HIS A 155 -18.45 -23.69 -8.23
CA HIS A 155 -19.52 -22.86 -7.69
C HIS A 155 -20.28 -23.58 -6.57
N THR A 156 -20.70 -24.82 -6.80
CA THR A 156 -21.38 -25.65 -5.80
C THR A 156 -20.48 -25.90 -4.58
N ILE A 157 -19.20 -26.18 -4.80
CA ILE A 157 -18.25 -26.40 -3.69
C ILE A 157 -18.13 -25.14 -2.81
N LEU A 158 -18.04 -23.95 -3.43
CA LEU A 158 -17.95 -22.69 -2.69
C LEU A 158 -19.23 -22.40 -1.89
N GLU A 159 -20.41 -22.69 -2.46
CA GLU A 159 -21.70 -22.54 -1.80
C GLU A 159 -21.82 -23.47 -0.58
N GLU A 160 -21.53 -24.76 -0.74
CA GLU A 160 -21.59 -25.73 0.36
C GLU A 160 -20.62 -25.39 1.51
N LEU A 161 -19.42 -24.90 1.18
CA LEU A 161 -18.45 -24.46 2.19
C LEU A 161 -18.95 -23.23 2.94
N TRP A 162 -19.51 -22.26 2.21
CA TRP A 162 -20.09 -21.07 2.82
C TRP A 162 -21.26 -21.43 3.74
N GLU A 163 -22.18 -22.30 3.31
CA GLU A 163 -23.32 -22.76 4.10
C GLU A 163 -22.90 -23.41 5.43
N LYS A 164 -21.87 -24.26 5.40
CA LYS A 164 -21.34 -24.92 6.62
C LYS A 164 -20.84 -23.91 7.65
N ASP A 165 -20.22 -22.84 7.20
CA ASP A 165 -19.63 -21.83 8.07
C ASP A 165 -20.61 -20.70 8.46
N THR A 166 -21.84 -20.70 7.95
CA THR A 166 -22.84 -19.65 8.25
C THR A 166 -23.09 -19.48 9.76
N CYS A 167 -22.97 -20.55 10.55
CA CYS A 167 -23.15 -20.47 12.01
C CYS A 167 -22.12 -19.60 12.74
N HIS A 168 -21.01 -19.24 12.09
CA HIS A 168 -19.97 -18.37 12.65
C HIS A 168 -20.20 -16.88 12.38
N PHE A 169 -21.16 -16.53 11.53
CA PHE A 169 -21.45 -15.16 11.15
C PHE A 169 -22.88 -14.80 11.57
N THR A 170 -23.03 -13.70 12.29
CA THR A 170 -24.33 -13.13 12.70
C THR A 170 -24.76 -11.99 11.79
#